data_AF-A0A0M2HRM3-F1
#
_entry.id   AF-A0A0M2HRM3-F1
#
_cell.length_a   1.000
_cell.length_b   1.000
_cell.length_c   1.000
_cell.angle_alpha   90.00
_cell.angle_beta   90.00
_cell.angle_gamma   90.00
#
_symmetry.space_group_name_H-M   'P 1'
#
loop_
_entity.id
_entity.type
_entity.pdbx_description
1 polymer ?
#
loop_
_entity_poly.entity_id
_entity_poly.type
_entity_poly.pdbx_seq_one_letter_code
_entity_poly.pdbx_strand_id
1 'polypeptide(L)'
;MPDAETLAELRSLQERAYGRAGGLSEAEVARLAELEHSPVPERAATRPDVEPSTPPASSPVVERGPTHRDDGPSTPPASSPVVERGSEATGRRAERGSKLRRWVIPAAIVIAILLGVLLGWVLFSPRAPQPVPLSAEQQSWQDDILASAVYDPGSVRAIGEEDGTIIWFATRDDGGIVCAIISDGVTTAPACREHDAAMMLGIQTSLRREVEGGEGLVEAQVQFDAEGDPAVLSSNSLIGGDRGGGYANETEQRTAELLMASGYTPTSLTVVGHDGDVPLWTGLDIETGRWCLIYDGSSTPVEAACDDDGTQVSSGGSLGLTRVDVDAGTSTTFEYRFGPGAPYLEITRNSDGSAP
;
A
#
# COMPACT_ATOMS: atom_id res chain seq x y z
N MET A 1 17.53 -17.37 -30.15
CA MET A 1 16.05 -17.39 -30.03
C MET A 1 15.67 -18.77 -29.53
N PRO A 2 14.80 -18.89 -28.52
CA PRO A 2 14.15 -20.17 -28.25
C PRO A 2 13.44 -20.63 -29.51
N ASP A 3 13.50 -21.93 -29.81
CA ASP A 3 12.79 -22.47 -30.96
C ASP A 3 11.27 -22.32 -30.80
N ALA A 4 10.54 -22.43 -31.91
CA ALA A 4 9.10 -22.22 -31.92
C ALA A 4 8.35 -23.24 -31.03
N GLU A 5 8.96 -24.40 -30.78
CA GLU A 5 8.44 -25.47 -29.95
C GLU A 5 8.55 -25.11 -28.46
N THR A 6 9.69 -24.58 -28.04
CA THR A 6 9.97 -24.08 -26.68
C THR A 6 9.02 -22.94 -26.30
N LEU A 7 8.74 -22.02 -27.24
CA LEU A 7 7.77 -20.93 -27.01
C LEU A 7 6.32 -21.42 -26.93
N ALA A 8 5.98 -22.49 -27.65
CA ALA A 8 4.66 -23.11 -27.55
C ALA A 8 4.49 -23.88 -26.23
N GLU A 9 5.54 -24.57 -25.78
CA GLU A 9 5.60 -25.27 -24.49
C GLU A 9 5.44 -24.28 -23.33
N LEU A 10 6.17 -23.15 -23.36
CA LEU A 10 6.07 -22.10 -22.34
C LEU A 10 4.66 -21.50 -22.24
N ARG A 11 4.00 -21.19 -23.37
CA ARG A 11 2.62 -20.68 -23.35
C ARG A 11 1.63 -21.70 -22.79
N SER A 12 1.76 -22.96 -23.18
CA SER A 12 0.91 -24.05 -22.66
C SER A 12 1.09 -24.26 -21.15
N LEU A 13 2.31 -24.14 -20.64
CA LEU A 13 2.59 -24.23 -19.21
C LEU A 13 2.06 -23.00 -18.45
N GLN A 14 2.19 -21.79 -18.98
CA GLN A 14 1.66 -20.57 -18.38
C GLN A 14 0.12 -20.54 -18.36
N GLU A 15 -0.55 -20.99 -19.42
CA GLU A 15 -2.00 -21.13 -19.46
C GLU A 15 -2.53 -22.11 -18.40
N ARG A 16 -1.76 -23.16 -18.07
CA ARG A 16 -2.13 -24.13 -17.03
C ARG A 16 -1.75 -23.70 -15.62
N ALA A 17 -0.66 -22.94 -15.49
CA ALA A 17 -0.23 -22.32 -14.24
C ALA A 17 -1.25 -21.28 -13.74
N TYR A 18 -1.67 -20.40 -14.65
CA TYR A 18 -2.46 -19.20 -14.33
C TYR A 18 -3.93 -19.29 -14.79
N GLY A 19 -4.30 -20.38 -15.45
CA GLY A 19 -5.68 -20.61 -15.91
C GLY A 19 -6.60 -21.14 -14.80
N ARG A 20 -7.91 -21.09 -15.09
CA ARG A 20 -9.00 -21.42 -14.14
C ARG A 20 -8.94 -22.83 -13.53
N ALA A 21 -8.21 -23.76 -14.15
CA ALA A 21 -8.05 -25.13 -13.67
C ALA A 21 -6.82 -25.35 -12.76
N GLY A 22 -5.94 -24.33 -12.63
CA GLY A 22 -4.81 -24.24 -11.69
C GLY A 22 -4.22 -25.57 -11.22
N GLY A 23 -3.43 -26.21 -12.08
CA GLY A 23 -2.88 -27.53 -11.77
C GLY A 23 -1.67 -27.86 -12.62
N LEU A 24 -0.48 -27.54 -12.11
CA LEU A 24 0.79 -28.07 -12.61
C LEU A 24 1.29 -29.13 -11.62
N SER A 25 1.78 -30.25 -12.15
CA SER A 25 2.57 -31.19 -11.36
C SER A 25 3.93 -30.57 -10.99
N GLU A 26 4.59 -31.06 -9.93
CA GLU A 26 5.91 -30.56 -9.50
C GLU A 26 6.95 -30.60 -10.63
N ALA A 27 6.88 -31.63 -11.49
CA ALA A 27 7.74 -31.76 -12.66
C ALA A 27 7.50 -30.64 -13.69
N GLU A 28 6.26 -30.21 -13.86
CA GLU A 28 5.90 -29.15 -14.81
C GLU A 28 6.19 -27.76 -14.25
N VAL A 29 6.11 -27.56 -12.93
CA VAL A 29 6.56 -26.32 -12.27
C VAL A 29 8.07 -26.15 -12.45
N ALA A 30 8.85 -27.21 -12.22
CA ALA A 30 10.29 -27.19 -12.46
C ALA A 30 10.63 -26.89 -13.93
N ARG A 31 9.87 -27.47 -14.86
CA ARG A 31 10.03 -27.24 -16.30
C ARG A 31 9.68 -25.80 -16.70
N LEU A 32 8.61 -25.22 -16.16
CA LEU A 32 8.26 -23.82 -16.40
C LEU A 32 9.35 -22.88 -15.89
N ALA A 33 9.88 -23.12 -14.68
CA ALA A 33 10.97 -22.31 -14.13
C ALA A 33 12.24 -22.40 -14.99
N GLU A 34 12.60 -23.57 -15.49
CA GLU A 34 13.74 -23.76 -16.42
C GLU A 34 13.55 -22.95 -17.71
N LEU A 35 12.35 -22.97 -18.29
CA LEU A 35 12.04 -22.27 -19.54
C LEU A 35 12.02 -20.74 -19.36
N GLU A 36 11.57 -20.23 -18.21
CA GLU A 36 11.56 -18.80 -17.89
C GLU A 36 12.96 -18.26 -17.56
N HIS A 37 13.83 -19.08 -16.97
CA HIS A 37 15.21 -18.71 -16.63
C HIS A 37 16.21 -18.98 -17.74
N SER A 38 15.79 -19.54 -18.88
CA SER A 38 16.68 -19.83 -19.99
C SER A 38 17.14 -18.52 -20.66
N PRO A 39 18.43 -18.13 -20.53
CA PRO A 39 18.91 -16.86 -21.03
C PRO A 39 18.85 -16.81 -22.56
N VAL A 40 18.29 -15.72 -23.10
CA VAL A 40 18.32 -15.43 -24.53
C VAL A 40 19.79 -15.16 -24.93
N PRO A 41 20.41 -15.95 -25.83
CA PRO A 41 21.74 -15.61 -26.31
C PRO A 41 21.65 -14.34 -27.15
N GLU A 42 22.23 -13.28 -26.60
CA GLU A 42 22.38 -11.96 -27.22
C GLU A 42 23.19 -12.10 -28.52
N ARG A 43 22.53 -11.80 -29.64
CA ARG A 43 23.15 -11.88 -30.96
C ARG A 43 24.08 -10.70 -31.12
N ALA A 44 25.38 -10.98 -31.17
CA ALA A 44 26.46 -10.05 -31.48
C ALA A 44 26.09 -9.09 -32.62
N ALA A 45 25.80 -7.84 -32.26
CA ALA A 45 25.84 -6.70 -33.14
C ALA A 45 27.16 -5.96 -32.85
N THR A 46 28.04 -5.97 -33.85
CA THR A 46 29.33 -5.30 -33.90
C THR A 46 29.29 -3.86 -33.40
N ARG A 47 30.08 -3.53 -32.36
CA ARG A 47 30.63 -2.18 -32.10
C ARG A 47 31.92 -2.26 -31.26
N PRO A 48 32.86 -1.31 -31.43
CA PRO A 48 34.28 -1.49 -31.14
C PRO A 48 34.67 -1.23 -29.68
N ASP A 49 35.84 -1.79 -29.35
CA ASP A 49 36.65 -1.75 -28.12
C ASP A 49 36.39 -0.63 -27.10
N VAL A 50 36.05 -1.02 -25.88
CA VAL A 50 36.61 -0.45 -24.63
C VAL A 50 36.75 -1.59 -23.60
N GLU A 51 37.96 -1.73 -23.04
CA GLU A 51 38.42 -2.73 -22.07
C GLU A 51 37.78 -2.63 -20.66
N PRO A 52 37.96 -3.66 -19.80
CA PRO A 52 36.99 -4.06 -18.79
C PRO A 52 37.30 -3.53 -17.38
N SER A 53 36.28 -3.43 -16.53
CA SER A 53 36.45 -3.35 -15.08
C SER A 53 35.55 -4.35 -14.36
N THR A 54 36.25 -5.23 -13.64
CA THR A 54 35.80 -6.36 -12.83
C THR A 54 34.86 -5.96 -11.69
N PRO A 55 33.76 -6.71 -11.43
CA PRO A 55 33.04 -6.63 -10.16
C PRO A 55 33.57 -7.65 -9.13
N PRO A 56 33.62 -7.32 -7.83
CA PRO A 56 34.07 -8.23 -6.79
C PRO A 56 32.98 -9.23 -6.34
N ALA A 57 33.43 -10.49 -6.30
CA ALA A 57 33.18 -11.59 -5.36
C ALA A 57 31.87 -11.68 -4.53
N SER A 58 31.23 -12.83 -4.74
CA SER A 58 30.17 -13.48 -3.96
C SER A 58 30.50 -13.81 -2.49
N SER A 59 29.45 -13.99 -1.67
CA SER A 59 29.38 -14.85 -0.47
C SER A 59 27.91 -14.97 0.01
N PRO A 60 27.51 -15.99 0.80
CA PRO A 60 26.96 -17.23 0.24
C PRO A 60 25.54 -17.57 0.72
N VAL A 61 24.91 -18.44 -0.07
CA VAL A 61 23.73 -19.26 0.25
C VAL A 61 24.01 -20.13 1.48
N VAL A 62 23.08 -20.14 2.44
CA VAL A 62 23.01 -21.14 3.51
C VAL A 62 22.03 -22.24 3.09
N GLU A 63 22.58 -23.40 2.78
CA GLU A 63 21.86 -24.65 2.57
C GLU A 63 22.34 -25.69 3.61
N ARG A 64 21.38 -26.24 4.37
CA ARG A 64 21.37 -27.53 5.08
C ARG A 64 20.04 -27.57 5.85
N GLY A 65 19.13 -28.52 5.71
CA GLY A 65 19.18 -29.89 5.21
C GLY A 65 18.17 -30.71 6.05
N PRO A 66 17.69 -31.88 5.58
CA PRO A 66 16.36 -32.41 5.93
C PRO A 66 16.38 -33.64 6.86
N THR A 67 15.20 -34.25 7.01
CA THR A 67 14.86 -35.65 7.39
C THR A 67 14.31 -35.89 8.80
N HIS A 68 13.03 -36.26 8.89
CA HIS A 68 12.67 -37.66 9.18
C HIS A 68 11.22 -37.95 8.79
N ARG A 69 11.08 -38.92 7.90
CA ARG A 69 9.87 -39.67 7.55
C ARG A 69 9.97 -40.99 8.32
N ASP A 70 8.87 -41.48 8.90
CA ASP A 70 8.61 -42.92 8.94
C ASP A 70 7.14 -43.21 9.30
N ASP A 71 6.43 -43.66 8.26
CA ASP A 71 5.57 -44.83 8.18
C ASP A 71 4.89 -45.41 9.44
N GLY A 72 3.56 -45.37 9.40
CA GLY A 72 2.83 -46.63 9.15
C GLY A 72 2.02 -47.23 10.30
N PRO A 73 0.94 -47.99 9.99
CA PRO A 73 -0.21 -48.21 10.87
C PRO A 73 -0.21 -49.62 11.51
N SER A 74 -0.97 -49.82 12.60
CA SER A 74 -1.66 -51.09 12.91
C SER A 74 -2.55 -51.04 14.17
N THR A 75 -3.56 -51.89 14.11
CA THR A 75 -4.84 -51.99 14.85
C THR A 75 -4.72 -52.70 16.23
N PRO A 76 -5.82 -53.08 16.94
CA PRO A 76 -5.93 -53.04 18.40
C PRO A 76 -5.57 -54.38 19.08
N PRO A 77 -5.80 -54.53 20.39
CA PRO A 77 -6.84 -55.51 20.77
C PRO A 77 -7.64 -55.20 22.04
N ALA A 78 -8.80 -55.86 22.10
CA ALA A 78 -9.63 -56.05 23.28
C ALA A 78 -9.09 -57.17 24.20
N SER A 79 -9.42 -57.12 25.49
CA SER A 79 -9.64 -58.28 26.36
C SER A 79 -10.38 -57.89 27.66
N SER A 80 -11.59 -58.44 27.83
CA SER A 80 -12.29 -58.70 29.11
C SER A 80 -11.67 -59.95 29.80
N PRO A 81 -12.18 -60.61 30.89
CA PRO A 81 -13.44 -60.50 31.69
C PRO A 81 -13.20 -60.59 33.25
N VAL A 82 -14.19 -60.55 34.17
CA VAL A 82 -14.92 -61.73 34.73
C VAL A 82 -15.86 -61.32 35.90
N VAL A 83 -17.15 -61.63 35.72
CA VAL A 83 -18.13 -62.32 36.61
C VAL A 83 -18.55 -61.74 37.98
N GLU A 84 -19.84 -61.47 38.12
CA GLU A 84 -20.66 -62.17 39.14
C GLU A 84 -22.09 -62.44 38.65
N ARG A 85 -22.61 -63.57 39.13
CA ARG A 85 -23.69 -64.40 38.59
C ARG A 85 -24.85 -64.40 39.58
N GLY A 86 -26.08 -64.28 39.09
CA GLY A 86 -27.25 -64.82 39.78
C GLY A 86 -28.47 -63.89 39.82
N SER A 87 -29.49 -64.19 39.02
CA SER A 87 -30.67 -64.89 39.51
C SER A 87 -31.80 -64.76 38.48
N GLU A 88 -32.23 -65.90 37.94
CA GLU A 88 -33.38 -66.00 37.06
C GLU A 88 -34.67 -65.66 37.81
N ALA A 89 -35.52 -64.82 37.23
CA ALA A 89 -36.95 -64.78 37.53
C ALA A 89 -37.72 -64.47 36.24
N THR A 90 -38.35 -65.52 35.74
CA THR A 90 -39.44 -65.60 34.78
C THR A 90 -40.37 -64.39 34.72
N GLY A 91 -40.64 -63.88 33.51
CA GLY A 91 -41.60 -62.80 33.31
C GLY A 91 -42.07 -62.66 31.87
N ARG A 92 -43.27 -63.18 31.61
CA ARG A 92 -43.99 -63.22 30.33
C ARG A 92 -44.19 -61.84 29.67
N ARG A 93 -44.05 -61.83 28.33
CA ARG A 93 -45.03 -61.32 27.35
C ARG A 93 -45.43 -59.84 27.43
N ALA A 94 -44.99 -59.05 26.45
CA ALA A 94 -45.88 -58.20 25.65
C ALA A 94 -45.12 -57.64 24.42
N GLU A 95 -45.18 -58.34 23.29
CA GLU A 95 -45.10 -57.69 21.99
C GLU A 95 -46.33 -56.78 21.84
N ARG A 96 -46.17 -55.50 22.14
CA ARG A 96 -47.17 -54.47 21.80
C ARG A 96 -46.45 -53.21 21.31
N GLY A 97 -46.69 -52.87 20.04
CA GLY A 97 -46.77 -51.47 19.63
C GLY A 97 -45.57 -50.83 18.94
N SER A 98 -44.76 -51.56 18.17
CA SER A 98 -43.71 -50.96 17.31
C SER A 98 -44.29 -50.31 16.03
N LYS A 99 -45.21 -49.34 16.17
CA LYS A 99 -45.62 -48.43 15.08
C LYS A 99 -45.16 -46.98 15.27
N LEU A 100 -44.89 -46.54 16.50
CA LEU A 100 -44.35 -45.19 16.75
C LEU A 100 -42.89 -45.06 16.30
N ARG A 101 -42.06 -46.10 16.43
CA ARG A 101 -40.64 -46.07 16.07
C ARG A 101 -40.37 -45.89 14.56
N ARG A 102 -41.34 -46.18 13.70
CA ARG A 102 -41.22 -45.98 12.23
C ARG A 102 -41.32 -44.51 11.80
N TRP A 103 -41.86 -43.62 12.65
CA TRP A 103 -42.00 -42.20 12.35
C TRP A 103 -40.98 -41.31 13.07
N VAL A 104 -40.35 -41.80 14.15
CA VAL A 104 -39.37 -41.03 14.93
C VAL A 104 -38.06 -40.81 14.13
N ILE A 105 -37.61 -41.80 13.36
CA ILE A 105 -36.38 -41.69 12.55
C ILE A 105 -36.52 -40.65 11.42
N PRO A 106 -37.57 -40.67 10.56
CA PRO A 106 -37.71 -39.64 9.53
C PRO A 106 -37.95 -38.25 10.14
N ALA A 107 -38.67 -38.14 11.25
CA ALA A 107 -38.85 -36.86 11.95
C ALA A 107 -37.53 -36.29 12.47
N ALA A 108 -36.65 -37.12 13.06
CA ALA A 108 -35.34 -36.70 13.52
C ALA A 108 -34.42 -36.24 12.37
N ILE A 109 -34.48 -36.91 11.21
CA ILE A 109 -33.73 -36.51 10.01
C ILE A 109 -34.23 -35.16 9.49
N VAL A 110 -35.55 -34.96 9.42
CA VAL A 110 -36.12 -33.68 8.99
C VAL A 110 -35.72 -32.55 9.93
N ILE A 111 -35.74 -32.77 11.25
CA ILE A 111 -35.30 -31.78 12.24
C ILE A 111 -33.81 -31.48 12.08
N ALA A 112 -32.96 -32.50 11.88
CA ALA A 112 -31.53 -32.31 11.67
C ALA A 112 -31.23 -31.55 10.36
N ILE A 113 -31.98 -31.82 9.28
CA ILE A 113 -31.88 -31.08 8.02
C ILE A 113 -32.32 -29.63 8.22
N LEU A 114 -33.46 -29.38 8.89
CA LEU A 114 -33.93 -28.02 9.15
C LEU A 114 -32.96 -27.22 10.02
N LEU A 115 -32.39 -27.85 11.05
CA LEU A 115 -31.35 -27.24 11.87
C LEU A 115 -30.09 -26.98 11.05
N GLY A 116 -29.64 -27.93 10.22
CA GLY A 116 -28.50 -27.76 9.34
C GLY A 116 -28.70 -26.64 8.31
N VAL A 117 -29.92 -26.51 7.76
CA VAL A 117 -30.28 -25.42 6.84
C VAL A 117 -30.31 -24.09 7.59
N LEU A 118 -30.91 -24.01 8.78
CA LEU A 118 -30.94 -22.78 9.59
C LEU A 118 -29.53 -22.35 10.02
N LEU A 119 -28.73 -23.28 10.52
CA LEU A 119 -27.33 -23.03 10.93
C LEU A 119 -26.46 -22.68 9.73
N GLY A 120 -26.63 -23.37 8.60
CA GLY A 120 -25.96 -23.03 7.35
C GLY A 120 -26.34 -21.64 6.87
N TRP A 121 -27.61 -21.26 6.97
CA TRP A 121 -28.06 -19.94 6.55
C TRP A 121 -27.53 -18.81 7.43
N VAL A 122 -27.38 -19.05 8.74
CA VAL A 122 -26.80 -18.08 9.68
C VAL A 122 -25.27 -17.97 9.52
N LEU A 123 -24.58 -19.09 9.30
CA LEU A 123 -23.12 -19.11 9.18
C LEU A 123 -22.61 -18.65 7.80
N PHE A 124 -23.41 -18.85 6.75
CA PHE A 124 -23.07 -18.50 5.36
C PHE A 124 -23.96 -17.39 4.79
N SER A 125 -24.70 -16.65 5.63
CA SER A 125 -25.33 -15.40 5.16
C SER A 125 -24.23 -14.43 4.73
N PRO A 126 -24.43 -13.70 3.62
CA PRO A 126 -23.57 -12.58 3.25
C PRO A 126 -23.45 -11.66 4.47
N ARG A 127 -22.22 -11.46 4.95
CA ARG A 127 -21.99 -10.47 5.98
C ARG A 127 -22.18 -9.12 5.31
N ALA A 128 -23.30 -8.46 5.61
CA ALA A 128 -23.46 -7.06 5.23
C ALA A 128 -22.22 -6.29 5.72
N PRO A 129 -21.69 -5.35 4.92
CA PRO A 129 -20.60 -4.49 5.34
C PRO A 129 -20.91 -3.93 6.73
N GLN A 130 -19.93 -3.96 7.64
CA GLN A 130 -20.16 -3.46 8.98
C GLN A 130 -20.60 -1.99 8.89
N PRO A 131 -21.76 -1.63 9.45
CA PRO A 131 -22.23 -0.26 9.37
C PRO A 131 -21.27 0.65 10.12
N VAL A 132 -20.84 1.73 9.47
CA VAL A 132 -20.09 2.80 10.13
C VAL A 132 -21.01 3.41 11.20
N PRO A 133 -20.63 3.39 12.49
CA PRO A 133 -21.47 3.96 13.54
C PRO A 133 -21.50 5.48 13.39
N LEU A 134 -22.69 6.04 13.15
CA LEU A 134 -22.86 7.48 12.98
C LEU A 134 -23.28 8.15 14.29
N SER A 135 -22.63 9.26 14.62
CA SER A 135 -23.09 10.19 15.66
C SER A 135 -24.42 10.84 15.27
N ALA A 136 -25.11 11.45 16.25
CA ALA A 136 -26.36 12.17 15.97
C ALA A 136 -26.18 13.33 14.99
N GLU A 137 -25.02 13.97 15.00
CA GLU A 137 -24.67 15.03 14.07
C GLU A 137 -24.46 14.47 12.65
N GLN A 138 -23.69 13.40 12.50
CA GLN A 138 -23.49 12.75 11.20
C GLN A 138 -24.78 12.14 10.61
N GLN A 139 -25.72 11.72 11.45
CA GLN A 139 -27.06 11.31 11.01
C GLN A 139 -27.83 12.47 10.38
N SER A 140 -27.72 13.69 10.93
CA SER A 140 -28.34 14.87 10.31
C SER A 140 -27.74 15.18 8.93
N TRP A 141 -26.44 14.93 8.73
CA TRP A 141 -25.81 15.08 7.41
C TRP A 141 -26.34 14.05 6.40
N GLN A 142 -26.60 12.81 6.86
CA GLN A 142 -27.26 11.79 6.02
C GLN A 142 -28.67 12.23 5.63
N ASP A 143 -29.43 12.77 6.58
CA ASP A 143 -30.78 13.29 6.34
C ASP A 143 -30.76 14.42 5.30
N ASP A 144 -29.78 15.32 5.34
CA ASP A 144 -29.61 16.39 4.35
C ASP A 144 -29.29 15.83 2.95
N ILE A 145 -28.44 14.80 2.85
CA ILE A 145 -28.16 14.11 1.59
C ILE A 145 -29.43 13.45 1.05
N LEU A 146 -30.22 12.78 1.91
CA LEU A 146 -31.48 12.15 1.53
C LEU A 146 -32.53 13.18 1.10
N ALA A 147 -32.59 14.33 1.79
CA ALA A 147 -33.52 15.42 1.50
C ALA A 147 -33.26 16.07 0.14
N SER A 148 -32.05 15.95 -0.41
CA SER A 148 -31.74 16.44 -1.76
C SER A 148 -32.55 15.75 -2.87
N ALA A 149 -33.06 14.54 -2.60
CA ALA A 149 -33.80 13.69 -3.55
C ALA A 149 -33.05 13.43 -4.88
N VAL A 150 -31.72 13.56 -4.87
CA VAL A 150 -30.85 13.29 -6.03
C VAL A 150 -30.52 11.81 -6.17
N TYR A 151 -30.55 11.07 -5.07
CA TYR A 151 -30.11 9.69 -4.96
C TYR A 151 -31.29 8.71 -4.85
N ASP A 152 -31.06 7.46 -5.26
CA ASP A 152 -32.08 6.42 -5.21
C ASP A 152 -32.47 6.13 -3.76
N PRO A 153 -33.78 5.98 -3.46
CA PRO A 153 -34.25 5.70 -2.10
C PRO A 153 -33.58 4.47 -1.49
N GLY A 154 -32.95 4.65 -0.32
CA GLY A 154 -32.28 3.57 0.42
C GLY A 154 -30.88 3.21 -0.06
N SER A 155 -30.34 3.89 -1.09
CA SER A 155 -28.96 3.66 -1.56
C SER A 155 -27.91 4.34 -0.69
N VAL A 156 -28.24 5.47 -0.05
CA VAL A 156 -27.31 6.29 0.73
C VAL A 156 -26.92 5.59 2.03
N ARG A 157 -25.64 5.24 2.17
CA ARG A 157 -25.08 4.63 3.38
C ARG A 157 -23.63 5.03 3.62
N ALA A 158 -23.25 5.17 4.88
CA ALA A 158 -21.85 5.41 5.24
C ALA A 158 -21.02 4.13 5.01
N ILE A 159 -19.85 4.31 4.41
CA ILE A 159 -18.90 3.23 4.10
C ILE A 159 -17.51 3.44 4.71
N GLY A 160 -17.20 4.66 5.17
CA GLY A 160 -16.01 4.94 5.98
C GLY A 160 -16.08 6.28 6.69
N GLU A 161 -15.15 6.49 7.61
CA GLU A 161 -14.91 7.76 8.31
C GLU A 161 -13.41 8.02 8.34
N GLU A 162 -13.01 9.24 8.05
CA GLU A 162 -11.63 9.71 8.15
C GLU A 162 -11.60 11.12 8.76
N ASP A 163 -11.04 11.23 9.96
CA ASP A 163 -10.86 12.49 10.69
C ASP A 163 -12.11 13.39 10.74
N GLY A 164 -13.24 12.80 11.17
CA GLY A 164 -14.53 13.48 11.27
C GLY A 164 -15.27 13.67 9.94
N THR A 165 -14.67 13.25 8.82
CA THR A 165 -15.28 13.29 7.49
C THR A 165 -15.89 11.92 7.17
N ILE A 166 -17.15 11.89 6.74
CA ILE A 166 -17.83 10.65 6.36
C ILE A 166 -17.77 10.45 4.85
N ILE A 167 -17.45 9.21 4.46
CA ILE A 167 -17.54 8.73 3.09
C ILE A 167 -18.82 7.92 2.95
N TRP A 168 -19.70 8.35 2.04
CA TRP A 168 -20.97 7.73 1.73
C TRP A 168 -20.93 7.05 0.37
N PHE A 169 -21.58 5.91 0.28
CA PHE A 169 -21.99 5.29 -0.97
C PHE A 169 -23.44 5.68 -1.27
N ALA A 170 -23.74 5.96 -2.54
CA ALA A 170 -25.10 6.16 -3.02
C ALA A 170 -25.21 5.76 -4.49
N THR A 171 -26.44 5.57 -4.96
CA THR A 171 -26.72 5.38 -6.39
C THR A 171 -27.71 6.41 -6.91
N ARG A 172 -27.75 6.60 -8.22
CA ARG A 172 -28.74 7.40 -8.93
C ARG A 172 -29.21 6.66 -10.17
N ASP A 173 -30.35 7.11 -10.70
CA ASP A 173 -30.92 6.61 -11.95
C ASP A 173 -31.12 5.08 -11.91
N ASP A 174 -31.77 4.62 -10.84
CA ASP A 174 -32.06 3.19 -10.58
C ASP A 174 -30.80 2.32 -10.57
N GLY A 175 -29.71 2.81 -9.96
CA GLY A 175 -28.43 2.11 -9.90
C GLY A 175 -27.51 2.30 -11.11
N GLY A 176 -27.96 3.00 -12.15
CA GLY A 176 -27.17 3.27 -13.36
C GLY A 176 -25.92 4.11 -13.09
N ILE A 177 -25.99 4.98 -12.09
CA ILE A 177 -24.87 5.82 -11.65
C ILE A 177 -24.53 5.48 -10.21
N VAL A 178 -23.25 5.23 -9.94
CA VAL A 178 -22.71 4.99 -8.61
C VAL A 178 -21.94 6.23 -8.15
N CYS A 179 -22.17 6.64 -6.90
CA CYS A 179 -21.57 7.83 -6.33
C CYS A 179 -20.83 7.50 -5.02
N ALA A 180 -19.64 8.07 -4.87
CA ALA A 180 -18.96 8.24 -3.59
C ALA A 180 -19.09 9.70 -3.17
N ILE A 181 -19.58 9.95 -1.96
CA ILE A 181 -19.80 11.30 -1.45
C ILE A 181 -18.94 11.48 -0.22
N ILE A 182 -18.14 12.53 -0.15
CA ILE A 182 -17.36 12.86 1.03
C ILE A 182 -17.91 14.14 1.68
N SER A 183 -18.12 14.13 2.99
CA SER A 183 -18.73 15.27 3.70
C SER A 183 -18.23 15.39 5.14
N ASP A 184 -18.02 16.63 5.58
CA ASP A 184 -17.65 17.01 6.95
C ASP A 184 -18.77 17.75 7.69
N GLY A 185 -19.99 17.73 7.15
CA GLY A 185 -21.16 18.46 7.68
C GLY A 185 -21.28 19.91 7.24
N VAL A 186 -20.21 20.51 6.70
CA VAL A 186 -20.21 21.87 6.16
C VAL A 186 -20.15 21.82 4.64
N THR A 187 -19.24 21.00 4.12
CA THR A 187 -18.99 20.81 2.70
C THR A 187 -19.30 19.38 2.31
N THR A 188 -19.88 19.21 1.12
CA THR A 188 -20.20 17.90 0.56
C THR A 188 -19.71 17.84 -0.88
N ALA A 189 -18.85 16.87 -1.19
CA ALA A 189 -18.28 16.67 -2.52
C ALA A 189 -18.65 15.28 -3.07
N PRO A 190 -19.58 15.19 -4.02
CA PRO A 190 -19.91 13.94 -4.70
C PRO A 190 -19.00 13.68 -5.90
N ALA A 191 -18.58 12.42 -6.07
CA ALA A 191 -17.96 11.90 -7.28
C ALA A 191 -18.80 10.73 -7.80
N CYS A 192 -19.33 10.86 -9.01
CA CYS A 192 -20.23 9.87 -9.60
C CYS A 192 -19.67 9.32 -10.91
N ARG A 193 -19.97 8.05 -11.20
CA ARG A 193 -19.60 7.35 -12.43
C ARG A 193 -20.73 6.42 -12.86
N GLU A 194 -20.79 6.11 -14.15
CA GLU A 194 -21.61 5.01 -14.66
C GLU A 194 -21.25 3.70 -13.96
N HIS A 195 -22.25 2.85 -13.72
CA HIS A 195 -22.11 1.62 -12.93
C HIS A 195 -20.93 0.75 -13.38
N ASP A 196 -20.87 0.41 -14.67
CA ASP A 196 -19.81 -0.46 -15.22
C ASP A 196 -18.40 0.15 -15.04
N ALA A 197 -18.29 1.48 -15.18
CA ALA A 197 -17.03 2.18 -14.97
C ALA A 197 -16.64 2.23 -13.50
N ALA A 198 -17.61 2.40 -12.61
CA ALA A 198 -17.39 2.36 -11.16
C ALA A 198 -16.92 0.97 -10.71
N MET A 199 -17.54 -0.11 -11.20
CA MET A 199 -17.12 -1.48 -10.88
C MET A 199 -15.71 -1.80 -11.40
N MET A 200 -15.33 -1.27 -12.56
CA MET A 200 -14.03 -1.56 -13.17
C MET A 200 -12.87 -0.72 -12.63
N LEU A 201 -13.12 0.57 -12.34
CA LEU A 201 -12.07 1.54 -12.02
C LEU A 201 -12.15 2.08 -10.58
N GLY A 202 -13.25 1.80 -9.88
CA GLY A 202 -13.57 2.44 -8.62
C GLY A 202 -14.00 3.90 -8.79
N ILE A 203 -14.18 4.57 -7.66
CA ILE A 203 -14.52 5.99 -7.58
C ILE A 203 -13.53 6.66 -6.65
N GLN A 204 -12.87 7.71 -7.13
CA GLN A 204 -12.02 8.57 -6.33
C GLN A 204 -12.77 9.87 -6.02
N THR A 205 -12.73 10.30 -4.76
CA THR A 205 -13.26 11.58 -4.31
C THR A 205 -12.30 12.22 -3.32
N SER A 206 -12.38 13.53 -3.17
CA SER A 206 -11.59 14.26 -2.17
C SER A 206 -12.32 15.49 -1.66
N LEU A 207 -12.04 15.84 -0.41
CA LEU A 207 -12.57 17.01 0.27
C LEU A 207 -11.41 17.83 0.80
N ARG A 208 -11.38 19.11 0.44
CA ARG A 208 -10.51 20.08 1.10
C ARG A 208 -11.25 20.72 2.25
N ARG A 209 -10.55 20.93 3.36
CA ARG A 209 -11.09 21.54 4.56
C ARG A 209 -10.05 22.43 5.21
N GLU A 210 -10.48 23.44 5.94
CA GLU A 210 -9.59 24.24 6.76
C GLU A 210 -9.32 23.50 8.08
N VAL A 211 -8.06 23.34 8.45
CA VAL A 211 -7.64 22.68 9.68
C VAL A 211 -6.56 23.47 10.40
N GLU A 212 -6.32 23.16 11.67
CA GLU A 212 -5.23 23.78 12.40
C GLU A 212 -3.89 23.48 11.71
N GLY A 213 -3.17 24.53 11.32
CA GLY A 213 -1.90 24.41 10.61
C GLY A 213 -1.98 24.46 9.08
N GLY A 214 -3.15 24.61 8.44
CA GLY A 214 -3.27 24.83 6.98
C GLY A 214 -4.56 24.33 6.34
N GLU A 215 -4.51 24.00 5.04
CA GLU A 215 -5.59 23.25 4.40
C GLU A 215 -5.35 21.75 4.60
N GLY A 216 -6.38 21.00 4.99
CA GLY A 216 -6.41 19.55 5.00
C GLY A 216 -7.05 19.02 3.73
N LEU A 217 -6.59 17.86 3.27
CA LEU A 217 -7.17 17.08 2.18
C LEU A 217 -7.44 15.69 2.68
N VAL A 218 -8.72 15.32 2.65
CA VAL A 218 -9.15 13.94 2.79
C VAL A 218 -9.38 13.39 1.39
N GLU A 219 -8.72 12.30 1.06
CA GLU A 219 -8.92 11.55 -0.18
C GLU A 219 -9.56 10.20 0.16
N ALA A 220 -10.45 9.74 -0.72
CA ALA A 220 -11.06 8.44 -0.60
C ALA A 220 -11.12 7.76 -1.97
N GLN A 221 -10.74 6.49 -2.00
CA GLN A 221 -10.90 5.60 -3.13
C GLN A 221 -11.86 4.48 -2.74
N VAL A 222 -13.01 4.43 -3.42
CA VAL A 222 -14.00 3.38 -3.29
C VAL A 222 -13.76 2.34 -4.38
N GLN A 223 -13.61 1.09 -3.98
CA GLN A 223 -13.50 -0.08 -4.84
C GLN A 223 -14.65 -1.04 -4.57
N PHE A 224 -14.93 -1.94 -5.50
CA PHE A 224 -16.03 -2.88 -5.39
C PHE A 224 -15.52 -4.31 -5.50
N ASP A 225 -16.11 -5.21 -4.72
CA ASP A 225 -15.88 -6.65 -4.89
C ASP A 225 -16.72 -7.24 -6.02
N ALA A 226 -16.65 -8.57 -6.19
CA ALA A 226 -17.36 -9.26 -7.27
C ALA A 226 -18.89 -9.24 -7.08
N GLU A 227 -19.35 -9.02 -5.85
CA GLU A 227 -20.75 -8.90 -5.46
C GLU A 227 -21.27 -7.46 -5.58
N GLY A 228 -20.37 -6.50 -5.85
CA GLY A 228 -20.69 -5.07 -5.97
C GLY A 228 -20.70 -4.34 -4.63
N ASP A 229 -20.19 -4.96 -3.56
CA ASP A 229 -20.07 -4.31 -2.26
C ASP A 229 -18.87 -3.34 -2.25
N PRO A 230 -19.06 -2.09 -1.81
CA PRO A 230 -18.02 -1.08 -1.72
C PRO A 230 -17.09 -1.34 -0.54
N ALA A 231 -15.79 -1.22 -0.80
CA ALA A 231 -14.73 -1.04 0.18
C ALA A 231 -14.08 0.32 -0.05
N VAL A 232 -13.70 1.00 1.04
CA VAL A 232 -13.07 2.32 0.97
C VAL A 232 -11.65 2.29 1.50
N LEU A 233 -10.74 2.93 0.78
CA LEU A 233 -9.42 3.33 1.25
C LEU A 233 -9.43 4.85 1.39
N SER A 234 -9.22 5.36 2.60
CA SER A 234 -9.14 6.79 2.87
C SER A 234 -7.75 7.19 3.36
N SER A 235 -7.38 8.43 3.09
CA SER A 235 -6.19 9.07 3.65
C SER A 235 -6.49 10.54 3.95
N ASN A 236 -5.81 11.07 4.96
CA ASN A 236 -5.85 12.48 5.32
C ASN A 236 -4.43 13.05 5.26
N SER A 237 -4.29 14.24 4.68
CA SER A 237 -3.02 14.94 4.53
C SER A 237 -3.21 16.44 4.66
N LEU A 238 -2.16 17.16 5.04
CA LEU A 238 -2.15 18.63 5.03
C LEU A 238 -1.64 19.12 3.66
N ILE A 239 -2.47 19.85 2.93
CA ILE A 239 -2.07 20.61 1.74
C ILE A 239 -1.78 22.04 2.17
N GLY A 240 -0.56 22.52 1.97
CA GLY A 240 -0.27 23.94 2.15
C GLY A 240 -0.36 24.44 3.59
N GLY A 241 -0.65 23.55 4.55
CA GLY A 241 -0.04 23.70 5.86
C GLY A 241 1.45 23.80 5.67
N ASP A 242 2.04 24.76 6.37
CA ASP A 242 3.43 25.15 6.24
C ASP A 242 4.26 23.89 5.92
N ARG A 243 4.71 23.77 4.66
CA ARG A 243 5.65 22.72 4.30
C ARG A 243 7.00 22.95 5.00
N GLY A 244 7.05 23.82 6.02
CA GLY A 244 7.84 23.66 7.24
C GLY A 244 7.63 22.33 8.00
N GLY A 245 6.87 21.37 7.48
CA GLY A 245 7.14 19.96 7.72
C GLY A 245 8.50 19.54 7.14
N GLY A 246 9.60 19.80 7.87
CA GLY A 246 10.91 19.25 7.56
C GLY A 246 12.12 19.88 8.25
N TYR A 247 11.99 20.98 8.99
CA TYR A 247 13.12 21.55 9.71
C TYR A 247 13.28 20.86 11.07
N ALA A 248 14.48 20.37 11.34
CA ALA A 248 14.78 19.54 12.50
C ALA A 248 14.70 20.34 13.82
N ASN A 249 14.76 21.67 13.79
CA ASN A 249 14.76 22.53 14.97
C ASN A 249 14.33 23.99 14.69
N GLU A 250 14.11 24.76 15.75
CA GLU A 250 13.70 26.18 15.70
C GLU A 250 14.74 27.11 15.03
N THR A 251 16.02 26.74 15.06
CA THR A 251 17.07 27.53 14.40
C THR A 251 16.94 27.40 12.89
N GLU A 252 16.76 26.18 12.38
CA GLU A 252 16.50 25.94 10.96
C GLU A 252 15.22 26.63 10.49
N GLN A 253 14.16 26.64 11.30
CA GLN A 253 12.95 27.39 10.99
C GLN A 253 13.21 28.91 10.83
N ARG A 254 13.94 29.52 11.78
CA ARG A 254 14.33 30.94 11.67
C ARG A 254 15.22 31.21 10.46
N THR A 255 16.13 30.30 10.13
CA THR A 255 16.95 30.40 8.92
C THR A 255 16.09 30.34 7.65
N ALA A 256 15.11 29.43 7.59
CA ALA A 256 14.20 29.35 6.45
C ALA A 256 13.42 30.66 6.26
N GLU A 257 12.96 31.30 7.33
CA GLU A 257 12.33 32.62 7.30
C GLU A 257 13.26 33.71 6.72
N LEU A 258 14.53 33.72 7.13
CA LEU A 258 15.54 34.63 6.58
C LEU A 258 15.79 34.39 5.10
N LEU A 259 15.85 33.12 4.66
CA LEU A 259 16.01 32.76 3.25
C LEU A 259 14.79 33.19 2.42
N MET A 260 13.57 33.00 2.94
CA MET A 260 12.35 33.50 2.29
C MET A 260 12.39 35.03 2.13
N ALA A 261 12.79 35.75 3.18
CA ALA A 261 12.96 37.21 3.13
C ALA A 261 14.08 37.65 2.17
N SER A 262 15.06 36.76 1.92
CA SER A 262 16.18 36.98 1.00
C SER A 262 15.88 36.61 -0.45
N GLY A 263 14.64 36.20 -0.77
CA GLY A 263 14.20 35.96 -2.14
C GLY A 263 14.17 34.50 -2.57
N TYR A 264 14.14 33.54 -1.64
CA TYR A 264 13.99 32.12 -1.97
C TYR A 264 12.54 31.62 -1.86
N THR A 265 12.16 30.66 -2.72
CA THR A 265 10.80 30.10 -2.75
C THR A 265 10.54 29.23 -1.51
N PRO A 266 9.48 29.47 -0.70
CA PRO A 266 9.22 28.74 0.54
C PRO A 266 9.20 27.22 0.39
N THR A 267 8.53 26.71 -0.66
CA THR A 267 8.36 25.27 -0.90
C THR A 267 9.59 24.57 -1.48
N SER A 268 10.65 25.32 -1.78
CA SER A 268 11.89 24.79 -2.34
C SER A 268 13.01 24.64 -1.31
N LEU A 269 12.82 25.24 -0.13
CA LEU A 269 13.81 25.24 0.93
C LEU A 269 13.87 23.87 1.60
N THR A 270 15.05 23.26 1.64
CA THR A 270 15.27 21.95 2.25
C THR A 270 16.70 21.84 2.75
N VAL A 271 16.90 21.30 3.95
CA VAL A 271 18.23 20.97 4.47
C VAL A 271 18.71 19.68 3.82
N VAL A 272 19.85 19.72 3.12
CA VAL A 272 20.43 18.58 2.40
C VAL A 272 21.54 17.87 3.18
N GLY A 273 22.00 18.46 4.27
CA GLY A 273 22.99 17.90 5.18
C GLY A 273 23.61 18.96 6.07
N HIS A 274 24.62 18.59 6.84
CA HIS A 274 25.32 19.49 7.76
C HIS A 274 26.83 19.35 7.63
N ASP A 275 27.53 20.48 7.75
CA ASP A 275 28.98 20.55 7.98
C ASP A 275 29.22 20.82 9.46
N GLY A 276 29.35 19.75 10.25
CA GLY A 276 29.29 19.87 11.71
C GLY A 276 27.90 20.31 12.16
N ASP A 277 27.80 21.46 12.82
CA ASP A 277 26.53 22.05 13.27
C ASP A 277 25.93 23.04 12.26
N VAL A 278 26.59 23.25 11.11
CA VAL A 278 26.13 24.22 10.11
C VAL A 278 25.29 23.53 9.04
N PRO A 279 24.01 23.90 8.87
CA PRO A 279 23.15 23.29 7.86
C PRO A 279 23.52 23.76 6.45
N LEU A 280 23.41 22.86 5.48
CA LEU A 280 23.43 23.17 4.06
C LEU A 280 22.02 23.03 3.49
N TRP A 281 21.61 24.01 2.70
CA TRP A 281 20.26 24.13 2.17
C TRP A 281 20.26 24.11 0.66
N THR A 282 19.18 23.59 0.08
CA THR A 282 18.80 23.90 -1.30
C THR A 282 17.64 24.88 -1.31
N GLY A 283 17.59 25.74 -2.32
CA GLY A 283 16.47 26.65 -2.54
C GLY A 283 16.41 27.16 -3.98
N LEU A 284 15.21 27.51 -4.43
CA LEU A 284 14.95 28.17 -5.71
C LEU A 284 14.91 29.68 -5.49
N ASP A 285 15.90 30.37 -6.04
CA ASP A 285 15.98 31.83 -6.07
C ASP A 285 14.86 32.40 -6.96
N ILE A 286 14.01 33.28 -6.41
CA ILE A 286 12.81 33.79 -7.08
C ILE A 286 13.17 34.72 -8.24
N GLU A 287 14.23 35.52 -8.09
CA GLU A 287 14.61 36.51 -9.10
C GLU A 287 15.19 35.86 -10.36
N THR A 288 16.07 34.88 -10.17
CA THR A 288 16.77 34.20 -11.26
C THR A 288 16.09 32.91 -11.70
N GLY A 289 15.22 32.32 -10.87
CA GLY A 289 14.59 31.03 -11.13
C GLY A 289 15.57 29.86 -11.06
N ARG A 290 16.72 30.03 -10.38
CA ARG A 290 17.80 29.03 -10.33
C ARG A 290 17.85 28.32 -9.00
N TRP A 291 18.17 27.04 -9.03
CA TRP A 291 18.43 26.26 -7.82
C TRP A 291 19.80 26.60 -7.27
N CYS A 292 19.89 26.79 -5.97
CA CYS A 292 21.11 27.16 -5.28
C CYS A 292 21.39 26.20 -4.13
N LEU A 293 22.67 25.88 -3.93
CA LEU A 293 23.19 25.31 -2.69
C LEU A 293 23.65 26.48 -1.80
N ILE A 294 23.13 26.51 -0.59
CA ILE A 294 23.27 27.63 0.36
C ILE A 294 23.94 27.09 1.62
N TYR A 295 25.01 27.75 2.05
CA TYR A 295 25.70 27.42 3.29
C TYR A 295 25.16 28.25 4.45
N ASP A 296 24.79 27.60 5.56
CA ASP A 296 24.22 28.19 6.77
C ASP A 296 22.84 28.83 6.53
N GLY A 297 22.75 29.82 5.64
CA GLY A 297 21.55 30.56 5.29
C GLY A 297 21.18 31.66 6.29
N SER A 298 21.86 31.72 7.44
CA SER A 298 21.60 32.74 8.47
C SER A 298 22.38 34.05 8.27
N SER A 299 23.34 34.07 7.34
CA SER A 299 24.18 35.22 7.03
C SER A 299 23.58 36.14 5.95
N THR A 300 23.95 37.42 6.01
CA THR A 300 23.61 38.42 4.98
C THR A 300 24.88 39.14 4.52
N PRO A 301 25.24 39.10 3.21
CA PRO A 301 24.55 38.39 2.13
C PRO A 301 24.59 36.87 2.30
N VAL A 302 23.56 36.19 1.78
CA VAL A 302 23.48 34.73 1.82
C VAL A 302 24.61 34.13 0.99
N GLU A 303 25.38 33.23 1.61
CA GLU A 303 26.46 32.51 0.93
C GLU A 303 25.86 31.34 0.13
N ALA A 304 25.68 31.54 -1.18
CA ALA A 304 25.05 30.58 -2.06
C ALA A 304 25.77 30.44 -3.40
N ALA A 305 25.69 29.26 -3.99
CA ALA A 305 26.08 28.99 -5.36
C ALA A 305 24.90 28.38 -6.11
N CYS A 306 24.50 29.04 -7.19
CA CYS A 306 23.36 28.64 -8.01
C CYS A 306 23.84 27.94 -9.27
N ASP A 307 23.05 26.97 -9.74
CA ASP A 307 23.26 26.34 -11.04
C ASP A 307 23.24 27.40 -12.16
N ASP A 308 24.01 27.15 -13.21
CA ASP A 308 24.12 28.03 -14.37
C ASP A 308 22.99 27.77 -15.38
N ASP A 309 22.45 26.55 -15.43
CA ASP A 309 21.58 26.10 -16.54
C ASP A 309 20.09 25.94 -16.18
N GLY A 310 19.67 26.30 -14.97
CA GLY A 310 18.27 26.18 -14.54
C GLY A 310 17.78 24.72 -14.60
N THR A 311 18.67 23.78 -14.26
CA THR A 311 18.46 22.34 -14.43
C THR A 311 17.15 21.90 -13.78
N GLN A 312 16.31 21.20 -14.56
CA GLN A 312 15.10 20.58 -14.04
C GLN A 312 15.48 19.50 -13.03
N VAL A 313 15.00 19.64 -11.79
CA VAL A 313 15.19 18.69 -10.69
C VAL A 313 14.83 17.26 -11.09
N SER A 314 13.90 17.09 -12.03
CA SER A 314 13.39 15.79 -12.50
C SER A 314 14.39 14.96 -13.32
N SER A 315 15.42 15.55 -13.93
CA SER A 315 16.43 14.83 -14.73
C SER A 315 17.69 14.44 -13.93
N GLY A 316 17.80 14.93 -12.69
CA GLY A 316 19.03 14.83 -11.91
C GLY A 316 20.08 15.88 -12.29
N GLY A 317 20.99 16.16 -11.36
CA GLY A 317 22.00 17.20 -11.47
C GLY A 317 22.90 17.28 -10.23
N SER A 318 23.80 18.26 -10.22
CA SER A 318 24.57 18.60 -9.02
C SER A 318 24.63 20.11 -8.77
N LEU A 319 24.68 20.49 -7.49
CA LEU A 319 24.92 21.87 -7.05
C LEU A 319 26.24 21.89 -6.27
N GLY A 320 27.13 22.81 -6.63
CA GLY A 320 28.46 22.92 -6.05
C GLY A 320 28.69 24.27 -5.39
N LEU A 321 29.17 24.28 -4.15
CA LEU A 321 29.59 25.48 -3.42
C LEU A 321 30.99 25.26 -2.86
N THR A 322 31.92 26.19 -3.11
CA THR A 322 33.27 26.13 -2.54
C THR A 322 33.52 27.31 -1.63
N ARG A 323 33.90 27.03 -0.39
CA ARG A 323 34.30 28.01 0.62
C ARG A 323 35.81 27.99 0.79
N VAL A 324 36.43 29.16 0.87
CA VAL A 324 37.87 29.30 1.11
C VAL A 324 38.06 30.04 2.43
N ASP A 325 38.69 29.38 3.39
CA ASP A 325 39.20 30.01 4.59
C ASP A 325 40.62 30.50 4.30
N VAL A 326 40.73 31.79 4.02
CA VAL A 326 42.00 32.45 3.66
C VAL A 326 42.97 32.47 4.83
N ASP A 327 42.46 32.57 6.06
CA ASP A 327 43.30 32.65 7.27
C ASP A 327 43.90 31.28 7.61
N ALA A 328 43.14 30.21 7.39
CA ALA A 328 43.59 28.84 7.61
C ALA A 328 44.30 28.22 6.39
N GLY A 329 44.21 28.85 5.21
CA GLY A 329 44.70 28.25 3.95
C GLY A 329 43.97 26.94 3.61
N THR A 330 42.68 26.86 3.95
CA THR A 330 41.86 25.67 3.68
C THR A 330 40.70 26.00 2.76
N SER A 331 40.27 25.03 1.97
CA SER A 331 39.04 25.13 1.18
C SER A 331 38.14 23.94 1.44
N THR A 332 36.84 24.18 1.48
CA THR A 332 35.83 23.13 1.59
C THR A 332 34.88 23.23 0.40
N THR A 333 34.76 22.16 -0.35
CA THR A 333 33.83 22.03 -1.46
C THR A 333 32.66 21.15 -1.04
N PHE A 334 31.46 21.67 -1.24
CA PHE A 334 30.19 20.99 -1.02
C PHE A 334 29.59 20.68 -2.38
N GLU A 335 29.29 19.40 -2.65
CA GLU A 335 28.58 18.99 -3.86
C GLU A 335 27.33 18.20 -3.47
N TYR A 336 26.16 18.74 -3.77
CA TYR A 336 24.89 18.05 -3.59
C TYR A 336 24.45 17.42 -4.92
N ARG A 337 24.26 16.10 -4.95
CA ARG A 337 23.80 15.36 -6.12
C ARG A 337 22.36 14.88 -5.93
N PHE A 338 21.53 15.06 -6.95
CA PHE A 338 20.13 14.66 -6.97
C PHE A 338 19.77 14.00 -8.30
N GLY A 339 18.68 13.23 -8.35
CA GLY A 339 18.22 12.56 -9.57
C GLY A 339 17.45 11.25 -9.31
N PRO A 340 17.46 10.30 -10.26
CA PRO A 340 16.72 9.03 -10.13
C PRO A 340 17.28 8.06 -9.06
N GLY A 341 18.37 8.42 -8.38
CA GLY A 341 18.93 7.70 -7.25
C GLY A 341 18.70 8.43 -5.91
N ALA A 342 19.18 7.83 -4.81
CA ALA A 342 19.17 8.51 -3.52
C ALA A 342 20.07 9.77 -3.60
N PRO A 343 19.56 10.96 -3.23
CA PRO A 343 20.37 12.16 -3.21
C PRO A 343 21.43 12.06 -2.10
N TYR A 344 22.57 12.72 -2.30
CA TYR A 344 23.63 12.77 -1.30
C TYR A 344 24.43 14.07 -1.37
N LEU A 345 24.96 14.47 -0.23
CA LEU A 345 25.87 15.60 -0.08
C LEU A 345 27.30 15.08 0.13
N GLU A 346 28.23 15.50 -0.72
CA GLU A 346 29.65 15.25 -0.58
C GLU A 346 30.36 16.51 -0.06
N ILE A 347 31.21 16.34 0.96
CA ILE A 347 31.97 17.42 1.58
C ILE A 347 33.46 17.09 1.49
N THR A 348 34.18 17.85 0.67
CA THR A 348 35.61 17.66 0.42
C THR A 348 36.40 18.79 1.04
N ARG A 349 37.28 18.48 2.00
CA ARG A 349 38.15 19.46 2.68
C ARG A 349 39.56 19.35 2.15
N ASN A 350 40.09 20.44 1.62
CA ASN A 350 41.47 20.56 1.17
C ASN A 350 42.22 21.53 2.08
N SER A 351 43.38 21.10 2.58
CA SER A 351 44.33 21.99 3.26
C SER A 351 45.52 22.20 2.34
N ASP A 352 45.87 23.45 2.03
CA ASP A 352 47.14 23.72 1.38
C ASP A 352 48.24 23.34 2.37
N GLY A 353 48.99 22.28 2.05
CA GLY A 353 49.99 21.65 2.91
C GLY A 353 51.25 22.50 3.16
N SER A 354 51.09 23.79 3.41
CA SER A 354 52.17 24.66 3.88
C SER A 354 52.28 24.56 5.41
N ALA A 355 52.68 23.38 5.89
CA ALA A 355 53.17 23.26 7.27
C ALA A 355 54.53 23.97 7.38
N PRO A 356 54.75 24.82 8.40
CA PRO A 356 56.07 25.40 8.69
C PRO A 356 57.09 24.38 9.21
#